data_AF-A0A915E4V4-F1
#
_entry.id   AF-A0A915E4V4-F1
#
_cell.length_a   1.000
_cell.length_b   1.000
_cell.length_c   1.000
_cell.angle_alpha   90.00
_cell.angle_beta   90.00
_cell.angle_gamma   90.00
#
_symmetry.space_group_name_H-M   'P 1'
#
loop_
_entity.id
_entity.type
_entity.pdbx_description
1 polymer ?
#
loop_
_entity_poly.entity_id
_entity_poly.type
_entity_poly.pdbx_seq_one_letter_code
_entity_poly.pdbx_strand_id
1 'polypeptide(L)'
;MKTVGLKERTRTATLDSLDRLKAIHLRTTQDLAHSDDVRKACECLQLTDENLRLIMRKMNESFEAGLHPATASTAAVKMLPSYVRSVPNGKEQGDFLALDLVALIFGSYLFDWLAINQK
;
A
#
# COMPACT_ATOMS: atom_id res chain seq x y z
N MET A 1 23.17 -62.57 -34.76
CA MET A 1 23.73 -61.63 -33.77
C MET A 1 23.17 -60.24 -34.06
N LYS A 2 22.41 -59.63 -33.13
CA LYS A 2 21.85 -58.27 -33.27
C LYS A 2 22.73 -57.31 -32.47
N THR A 3 23.40 -56.38 -33.13
CA THR A 3 24.11 -55.25 -32.48
C THR A 3 23.52 -53.95 -33.02
N VAL A 4 22.40 -53.53 -32.44
CA VAL A 4 21.81 -52.20 -32.62
C VAL A 4 21.27 -51.81 -31.24
N GLY A 5 21.80 -50.76 -30.60
CA GLY A 5 21.15 -50.28 -29.36
C GLY A 5 21.91 -49.40 -28.37
N LEU A 6 23.22 -49.14 -28.49
CA LEU A 6 23.92 -48.31 -27.47
C LEU A 6 24.18 -46.85 -27.86
N LYS A 7 24.28 -46.52 -29.16
CA LYS A 7 24.67 -45.16 -29.61
C LYS A 7 23.47 -44.21 -29.84
N GLU A 8 22.28 -44.78 -30.07
CA GLU A 8 21.04 -44.03 -30.29
C GLU A 8 20.38 -43.61 -28.97
N ARG A 9 20.47 -44.47 -27.94
CA ARG A 9 19.81 -44.29 -26.65
C ARG A 9 20.42 -43.15 -25.80
N THR A 10 21.72 -42.91 -25.93
CA THR A 10 22.42 -41.82 -25.26
C THR A 10 22.12 -40.47 -25.92
N ARG A 11 21.98 -40.44 -27.25
CA ARG A 11 21.69 -39.21 -28.01
C ARG A 11 20.27 -38.69 -27.73
N THR A 12 19.29 -39.58 -27.61
CA THR A 12 17.91 -39.19 -27.28
C THR A 12 17.76 -38.70 -25.84
N ALA A 13 18.45 -39.30 -24.87
CA ALA A 13 18.46 -38.84 -23.47
C ALA A 13 19.14 -37.47 -23.30
N THR A 14 20.21 -37.19 -24.04
CA THR A 14 20.86 -35.88 -24.03
C THR A 14 20.02 -34.79 -24.67
N LEU A 15 19.24 -35.11 -25.70
CA LEU A 15 18.34 -34.16 -26.36
C LEU A 15 17.15 -33.80 -25.45
N ASP A 16 16.54 -34.77 -24.78
CA ASP A 16 15.47 -34.51 -23.79
C ASP A 16 15.97 -33.63 -22.63
N SER A 17 17.16 -33.93 -22.11
CA SER A 17 17.80 -33.14 -21.05
C SER A 17 18.09 -31.70 -21.51
N LEU A 18 18.55 -31.54 -22.76
CA LEU A 18 18.83 -30.23 -23.36
C LEU A 18 17.54 -29.41 -23.54
N ASP A 19 16.44 -30.04 -23.96
CA ASP A 19 15.17 -29.36 -24.18
C ASP A 19 14.51 -28.94 -22.85
N ARG A 20 14.66 -29.75 -21.79
CA ARG A 20 14.29 -29.34 -20.43
C ARG A 20 15.11 -28.15 -19.94
N LEU A 21 16.42 -28.14 -20.18
CA LEU A 21 17.28 -27.01 -19.82
C LEU A 21 16.91 -25.73 -20.56
N LYS A 22 16.58 -25.81 -21.86
CA LYS A 22 16.07 -24.67 -22.63
C LYS A 22 14.74 -24.16 -22.09
N ALA A 23 13.82 -25.05 -21.72
CA ALA A 23 12.53 -24.67 -21.16
C ALA A 23 12.67 -23.97 -19.80
N ILE A 24 13.61 -24.44 -18.95
CA ILE A 24 13.94 -23.78 -17.68
C ILE A 24 14.51 -22.39 -17.96
N HIS A 25 15.50 -22.28 -18.85
CA HIS A 25 16.11 -20.99 -19.19
C HIS A 25 15.09 -19.99 -19.74
N LEU A 26 14.20 -20.42 -20.64
CA LEU A 26 13.15 -19.57 -21.21
C LEU A 26 12.20 -19.03 -20.13
N ARG A 27 11.76 -19.90 -19.21
CA ARG A 27 10.91 -19.48 -18.06
C ARG A 27 11.64 -18.49 -17.16
N THR A 28 12.90 -18.76 -16.82
CA THR A 28 13.71 -17.84 -16.02
C THR A 28 13.86 -16.48 -16.70
N THR A 29 14.09 -16.44 -18.03
CA THR A 29 14.15 -15.16 -18.75
C THR A 29 12.81 -14.42 -18.77
N GLN A 30 11.68 -15.13 -18.87
CA GLN A 30 10.35 -14.54 -18.81
C GLN A 30 10.00 -13.99 -17.43
N ASP A 31 10.31 -14.73 -16.36
CA ASP A 31 10.06 -14.30 -14.99
C ASP A 31 10.90 -13.05 -14.63
N LEU A 32 12.16 -13.02 -15.07
CA LEU A 32 13.03 -11.85 -14.92
C LEU A 32 12.51 -10.64 -15.69
N ALA A 33 12.09 -10.83 -16.95
CA ALA A 33 11.49 -9.76 -17.75
C ALA A 33 10.20 -9.22 -17.13
N HIS A 34 9.33 -10.11 -16.61
CA HIS A 34 8.11 -9.71 -15.92
C HIS A 34 8.41 -8.92 -14.65
N SER A 35 9.40 -9.35 -13.87
CA SER A 35 9.85 -8.62 -12.68
C SER A 35 10.42 -7.24 -13.02
N ASP A 36 11.13 -7.10 -14.15
CA ASP A 36 11.65 -5.82 -14.61
C ASP A 36 10.54 -4.89 -15.09
N ASP A 37 9.52 -5.42 -15.78
CA ASP A 37 8.34 -4.65 -16.19
C ASP A 37 7.56 -4.12 -14.98
N VAL A 38 7.37 -4.96 -13.95
CA VAL A 38 6.73 -4.56 -12.68
C VAL A 38 7.56 -3.49 -11.97
N ARG A 39 8.88 -3.69 -11.86
CA ARG A 39 9.78 -2.71 -11.25
C ARG A 39 9.68 -1.36 -11.96
N LYS A 40 9.77 -1.38 -13.30
CA LYS A 40 9.67 -0.17 -14.12
C LYS A 40 8.32 0.52 -14.01
N ALA A 41 7.23 -0.24 -13.92
CA ALA A 41 5.89 0.33 -13.69
C ALA A 41 5.78 0.99 -12.31
N CYS A 42 6.45 0.45 -11.30
CA CYS A 42 6.45 0.98 -9.93
C CYS A 42 7.55 2.03 -9.65
N GLU A 43 8.48 2.27 -10.58
CA GLU A 43 9.55 3.27 -10.41
C GLU A 43 8.99 4.67 -10.13
N CYS A 44 7.84 5.03 -10.70
CA CYS A 44 7.19 6.33 -10.45
C CYS A 44 6.65 6.50 -9.03
N LEU A 45 6.50 5.40 -8.27
CA LEU A 45 6.07 5.41 -6.87
C LEU A 45 7.25 5.49 -5.90
N GLN A 46 8.49 5.33 -6.39
CA GLN A 46 9.69 5.46 -5.58
C GLN A 46 10.01 6.95 -5.39
N LEU A 47 9.71 7.47 -4.20
CA LEU A 47 10.00 8.85 -3.84
C LEU A 47 11.38 8.93 -3.20
N THR A 48 12.22 9.84 -3.70
CA THR A 48 13.48 10.17 -3.04
C THR A 48 13.24 11.06 -1.82
N ASP A 49 14.23 11.17 -0.95
CA ASP A 49 14.15 12.06 0.21
C ASP A 49 13.92 13.53 -0.17
N GLU A 50 14.47 13.99 -1.30
CA GLU A 50 14.23 15.34 -1.82
C GLU A 50 12.77 15.53 -2.20
N ASN A 51 12.15 14.53 -2.84
CA ASN A 51 10.73 14.56 -3.19
C ASN A 51 9.86 14.59 -1.93
N LEU A 52 10.20 13.79 -0.91
CA LEU A 52 9.47 13.79 0.36
C LEU A 52 9.59 15.15 1.09
N ARG A 53 10.78 15.74 1.12
CA ARG A 53 10.98 17.09 1.69
C ARG A 53 10.22 18.16 0.91
N LEU A 54 10.12 18.03 -0.42
CA LEU A 54 9.30 18.92 -1.24
C LEU A 54 7.81 18.78 -0.90
N ILE A 55 7.30 17.56 -0.78
CA ILE A 55 5.90 17.29 -0.39
C ILE A 55 5.62 17.89 1.00
N MET A 56 6.50 17.68 1.97
CA MET A 56 6.37 18.24 3.31
C MET A 56 6.27 19.78 3.29
N ARG A 57 7.12 20.45 2.50
CA ARG A 57 7.05 21.91 2.35
C ARG A 57 5.71 22.37 1.75
N LYS A 58 5.26 21.73 0.67
CA LYS A 58 3.98 22.04 0.03
C LYS A 58 2.78 21.81 0.95
N MET A 59 2.86 20.77 1.78
CA MET A 59 1.84 20.46 2.79
C MET A 59 1.79 21.55 3.86
N ASN A 60 2.95 21.99 4.36
CA ASN A 60 3.01 23.12 5.29
C ASN A 60 2.47 24.42 4.68
N GLU A 61 2.84 24.76 3.44
CA GLU A 61 2.28 25.92 2.73
C GLU A 61 0.75 25.84 2.62
N SER A 62 0.21 24.64 2.39
CA SER A 62 -1.24 24.40 2.32
C SER A 62 -1.91 24.54 3.69
N PHE A 63 -1.22 24.17 4.78
CA PHE A 63 -1.71 24.38 6.14
C PHE A 63 -1.78 25.88 6.49
N GLU A 64 -0.72 26.63 6.20
CA GLU A 64 -0.69 28.08 6.42
C GLU A 64 -1.82 28.77 5.64
N ALA A 65 -2.02 28.39 4.37
CA ALA A 65 -3.13 28.90 3.57
C ALA A 65 -4.51 28.50 4.14
N GLY A 66 -4.63 27.30 4.72
CA GLY A 66 -5.86 26.84 5.37
C GLY A 66 -6.18 27.55 6.68
N LEU A 67 -5.15 27.92 7.45
CA LEU A 67 -5.29 28.66 8.70
C LEU A 67 -5.54 30.16 8.47
N HIS A 68 -5.07 30.72 7.35
CA HIS A 68 -5.20 32.14 7.08
C HIS A 68 -6.62 32.50 6.59
N PRO A 69 -7.32 33.48 7.23
CA PRO A 69 -8.73 33.76 6.95
C PRO A 69 -9.06 34.12 5.50
N ALA A 70 -8.15 34.82 4.81
CA ALA A 70 -8.38 35.25 3.43
C ALA A 70 -8.27 34.09 2.41
N THR A 71 -7.56 33.01 2.75
CA THR A 71 -7.24 31.90 1.83
C THR A 71 -7.92 30.59 2.20
N ALA A 72 -8.45 30.46 3.43
CA ALA A 72 -9.08 29.24 3.93
C ALA A 72 -10.21 28.70 3.03
N SER A 73 -11.00 29.59 2.42
CA SER A 73 -12.13 29.20 1.55
C SER A 73 -11.69 28.50 0.26
N THR A 74 -10.50 28.79 -0.25
CA THR A 74 -9.94 28.21 -1.49
C THR A 74 -8.74 27.29 -1.25
N ALA A 75 -8.22 27.22 -0.02
CA ALA A 75 -7.12 26.35 0.35
C ALA A 75 -7.44 24.86 0.07
N ALA A 76 -6.43 24.13 -0.39
CA ALA A 76 -6.51 22.69 -0.66
C ALA A 76 -6.69 21.88 0.63
N VAL A 77 -6.08 22.35 1.74
CA VAL A 77 -6.27 21.80 3.08
C VAL A 77 -7.05 22.80 3.92
N LYS A 78 -8.21 22.39 4.45
CA LYS A 78 -9.19 23.30 5.08
C LYS A 78 -8.93 23.70 6.52
N MET A 79 -8.02 23.02 7.23
CA MET A 79 -7.65 23.32 8.62
C MET A 79 -8.85 23.66 9.54
N LEU A 80 -9.87 22.79 9.52
CA LEU A 80 -11.13 23.03 10.21
C LEU A 80 -10.95 23.02 11.74
N PRO A 81 -11.58 23.95 12.49
CA PRO A 81 -11.49 23.97 13.93
C PRO A 81 -12.28 22.80 14.55
N SER A 82 -11.64 22.02 15.41
CA SER A 82 -12.31 20.97 16.21
C SER A 82 -13.02 21.52 17.44
N TYR A 83 -12.78 22.78 17.80
CA TYR A 83 -13.19 23.43 19.05
C TYR A 83 -12.67 22.76 20.35
N VAL A 84 -11.79 21.77 20.23
CA VAL A 84 -11.02 21.22 21.36
C VAL A 84 -9.84 22.15 21.63
N ARG A 85 -9.85 22.81 22.79
CA ARG A 85 -8.92 23.92 23.11
C ARG A 85 -7.65 23.49 23.83
N SER A 86 -7.62 22.31 24.44
CA SER A 86 -6.46 21.80 25.17
C SER A 86 -6.50 20.28 25.27
N VAL A 87 -5.34 19.70 25.56
CA VAL A 87 -5.22 18.30 25.96
C VAL A 87 -5.84 18.07 27.35
N PRO A 88 -6.28 16.84 27.67
CA PRO A 88 -6.80 16.51 29.00
C PRO A 88 -5.76 16.78 30.10
N ASN A 89 -6.22 17.25 31.26
CA ASN A 89 -5.35 17.57 32.40
C ASN A 89 -5.46 16.56 33.56
N GLY A 90 -6.25 15.51 33.40
CA GLY A 90 -6.42 14.43 34.37
C GLY A 90 -7.44 14.73 35.48
N LYS A 91 -8.13 15.89 35.41
CA LYS A 91 -9.22 16.24 36.34
C LYS A 91 -10.60 15.95 35.76
N GLU A 92 -10.68 15.50 34.51
CA GLU A 92 -11.93 15.11 33.87
C GLU A 92 -12.52 13.89 34.59
N GLN A 93 -13.70 14.04 35.18
CA GLN A 93 -14.41 12.99 35.91
C GLN A 93 -15.90 13.01 35.56
N GLY A 94 -16.53 11.83 35.50
CA GLY A 94 -17.94 11.65 35.17
C GLY A 94 -18.19 10.43 34.29
N ASP A 95 -19.46 10.09 34.09
CA ASP A 95 -19.87 9.05 33.16
C ASP A 95 -20.12 9.67 31.79
N PHE A 96 -19.43 9.17 30.76
CA PHE A 96 -19.49 9.71 29.41
C PHE A 96 -20.03 8.68 28.44
N LEU A 97 -20.89 9.13 27.51
CA LEU A 97 -21.28 8.37 26.34
C LEU A 97 -20.50 8.88 25.13
N ALA A 98 -19.83 7.98 24.43
CA ALA A 98 -19.17 8.27 23.16
C ALA A 98 -19.91 7.58 22.03
N LEU A 99 -19.93 8.22 20.86
CA LEU A 99 -20.53 7.70 19.64
C LEU A 99 -19.48 7.73 18.52
N ASP A 100 -19.19 6.57 17.95
CA ASP A 100 -18.34 6.44 16.77
C ASP A 100 -19.18 6.01 15.57
N LEU A 101 -19.10 6.78 14.49
CA LEU A 101 -19.85 6.56 13.25
C LEU A 101 -18.86 6.37 12.12
N VAL A 102 -18.70 5.12 11.67
CA VAL A 102 -17.83 4.78 10.54
C VAL A 102 -18.64 4.79 9.23
N ALA A 103 -18.13 5.49 8.22
CA ALA A 103 -18.81 5.76 6.95
C ALA A 103 -19.08 4.51 6.06
N LEU A 104 -18.50 3.35 6.37
CA LEU A 104 -18.79 2.10 5.64
C LEU A 104 -20.16 1.50 5.99
N ILE A 105 -20.73 1.87 7.13
CA ILE A 105 -21.91 1.21 7.73
C ILE A 105 -23.18 2.05 7.55
N PHE A 106 -23.14 3.16 6.79
CA PHE A 106 -24.29 4.06 6.63
C PHE A 106 -25.42 3.51 5.72
N GLY A 107 -25.53 2.18 5.60
CA GLY A 107 -26.50 1.50 4.75
C GLY A 107 -27.07 0.17 5.25
N SER A 108 -26.68 -0.36 6.41
CA SER A 108 -27.29 -1.61 6.90
C SER A 108 -27.19 -1.76 8.41
N TYR A 109 -28.34 -1.54 9.06
CA TYR A 109 -28.81 -2.14 10.32
C TYR A 109 -27.75 -2.84 11.18
N LEU A 110 -27.21 -2.16 12.21
CA LEU A 110 -26.96 -2.73 13.54
C LEU A 110 -26.46 -1.64 14.50
N PHE A 111 -27.35 -0.79 15.01
CA PHE A 111 -27.08 -0.08 16.27
C PHE A 111 -27.40 -1.05 17.41
N ASP A 112 -26.48 -1.97 17.71
CA ASP A 112 -26.49 -2.65 19.01
C ASP A 112 -25.61 -1.86 19.96
N TRP A 113 -26.27 -1.41 21.02
CA TRP A 113 -25.77 -0.51 22.07
C TRP A 113 -24.68 -1.24 22.88
N LEU A 114 -23.42 -1.15 22.46
CA LEU A 114 -22.32 -1.67 23.27
C LEU A 114 -22.01 -0.67 24.38
N ALA A 115 -22.65 -0.87 25.52
CA ALA A 115 -22.36 -0.21 26.78
C ALA A 115 -20.88 -0.42 27.14
N ILE A 116 -20.06 0.63 27.02
CA ILE A 116 -18.70 0.62 27.57
C ILE A 116 -18.82 0.97 29.06
N ASN A 117 -19.11 -0.04 29.88
CA ASN A 117 -18.78 -0.02 31.30
C ASN A 117 -17.31 -0.43 31.44
N GLN A 118 -16.41 0.54 31.53
CA GLN A 118 -15.05 0.32 32.01
C GLN A 118 -15.11 0.27 33.55
N LYS A 119 -14.76 -0.90 34.12
CA LYS A 119 -14.39 -1.01 35.53
C LYS A 119 -12.97 -0.51 35.74
#